data_AF-A0A7W5J2Z3-F1
#
_entry.id   AF-A0A7W5J2Z3-F1
#
_cell.length_a   1.000
_cell.length_b   1.000
_cell.length_c   1.000
_cell.angle_alpha   90.00
_cell.angle_beta   90.00
_cell.angle_gamma   90.00
#
_symmetry.space_group_name_H-M   'P 1'
#
loop_
_entity.id
_entity.type
_entity.pdbx_description
1 polymer ?
#
loop_
_entity_poly.entity_id
_entity_poly.type
_entity_poly.pdbx_seq_one_letter_code
_entity_poly.pdbx_strand_id
1 'polypeptide(L)'
;MSITPQECETLLSRMEDADMARFLPLFGHELTVIARTAYEFQGPGVTDPRFLRDINEIQHRVFGQLMAIGRSNRSSYLPVDVLASWLLAENKAPRLKLEVTHAFMRAVQRFRAAA
;
A
#
# COMPACT_ATOMS: atom_id res chain seq x y z
N MET A 1 -7.30 -10.51 11.35
CA MET A 1 -5.99 -10.22 11.98
C MET A 1 -5.55 -8.85 11.49
N SER A 2 -5.30 -7.91 12.40
CA SER A 2 -4.67 -6.63 12.09
C SER A 2 -3.16 -6.75 12.28
N ILE A 3 -2.38 -6.13 11.42
CA ILE A 3 -0.93 -5.96 11.61
C ILE A 3 -0.68 -4.62 12.29
N THR A 4 0.25 -4.58 13.24
CA THR A 4 0.73 -3.35 13.87
C THR A 4 1.80 -2.67 13.01
N PRO A 5 2.05 -1.35 13.19
CA PRO A 5 3.19 -0.66 12.58
C PRO A 5 4.52 -1.40 12.74
N GLN A 6 4.85 -1.80 13.97
CA GLN A 6 6.10 -2.49 14.26
C GLN A 6 6.24 -3.83 13.52
N GLU A 7 5.15 -4.59 13.42
CA GLU A 7 5.14 -5.86 12.68
C GLU A 7 5.29 -5.62 11.17
N CYS A 8 4.69 -4.55 10.65
CA CYS A 8 4.86 -4.15 9.25
C CYS A 8 6.30 -3.75 8.94
N GLU A 9 6.92 -2.90 9.76
CA GLU A 9 8.34 -2.55 9.63
C GLU A 9 9.24 -3.78 9.70
N THR A 10 8.98 -4.67 10.65
CA THR A 10 9.74 -5.93 10.80
C THR A 10 9.59 -6.82 9.57
N LEU A 11 8.39 -6.88 8.97
CA LEU A 11 8.16 -7.61 7.73
C LEU A 11 8.94 -6.99 6.57
N LEU A 12 8.82 -5.67 6.37
CA LEU A 12 9.42 -4.96 5.24
C LEU A 12 10.95 -4.91 5.31
N SER A 13 11.53 -4.76 6.50
CA SER A 13 12.98 -4.76 6.72
C SER A 13 13.67 -6.08 6.34
N ARG A 14 12.91 -7.17 6.25
CA ARG A 14 13.41 -8.49 5.83
C ARG A 14 13.20 -8.78 4.35
N MET A 15 12.49 -7.91 3.62
CA MET A 15 12.26 -8.07 2.19
C MET A 15 13.46 -7.56 1.41
N GLU A 16 13.98 -8.38 0.50
CA GLU A 16 14.92 -7.90 -0.50
C GLU A 16 14.20 -7.11 -1.61
N ASP A 17 14.97 -6.45 -2.47
CA ASP A 17 14.43 -5.69 -3.61
C ASP A 17 13.51 -6.54 -4.50
N ALA A 18 13.86 -7.82 -4.71
CA ALA A 18 13.05 -8.78 -5.46
C ALA A 18 11.74 -9.15 -4.75
N ASP A 19 11.75 -9.26 -3.42
CA ASP A 19 10.53 -9.49 -2.63
C ASP A 19 9.61 -8.29 -2.68
N MET A 20 10.19 -7.10 -2.47
CA MET A 20 9.45 -5.84 -2.49
C MET A 20 8.85 -5.58 -3.88
N ALA A 21 9.58 -5.89 -4.95
CA ALA A 21 9.09 -5.79 -6.34
C ALA A 21 7.93 -6.77 -6.64
N ARG A 22 7.83 -7.89 -5.93
CA ARG A 22 6.71 -8.84 -6.04
C ARG A 22 5.54 -8.46 -5.13
N PHE A 23 5.82 -7.96 -3.94
CA PHE A 23 4.82 -7.61 -2.92
C PHE A 23 4.07 -6.31 -3.24
N LEU A 24 4.79 -5.23 -3.55
CA LEU A 24 4.20 -3.90 -3.76
C LEU A 24 3.13 -3.85 -4.86
N PRO A 25 3.24 -4.57 -6.00
CA PRO A 25 2.17 -4.62 -7.00
C PRO A 25 0.90 -5.30 -6.48
N LEU A 26 1.03 -6.35 -5.65
CA LEU A 26 -0.12 -7.01 -5.02
C LEU A 26 -0.86 -6.03 -4.10
N PHE A 27 -0.11 -5.24 -3.33
CA PHE A 27 -0.69 -4.22 -2.47
C PHE A 27 -1.30 -3.06 -3.29
N GLY A 28 -0.63 -2.58 -4.33
CA GLY A 28 -1.17 -1.56 -5.25
C GLY A 28 -2.48 -2.00 -5.93
N HIS A 29 -2.60 -3.29 -6.27
CA HIS A 29 -3.85 -3.86 -6.76
C HIS A 29 -4.96 -3.81 -5.69
N GLU A 30 -4.66 -4.21 -4.45
CA GLU A 30 -5.63 -4.12 -3.35
C GLU A 30 -6.08 -2.69 -3.06
N LEU A 31 -5.17 -1.72 -3.15
CA LEU A 31 -5.49 -0.29 -3.07
C LEU A 31 -6.45 0.14 -4.20
N THR A 32 -6.25 -0.38 -5.41
CA THR A 32 -7.14 -0.11 -6.56
C THR A 32 -8.54 -0.67 -6.30
N VAL A 33 -8.65 -1.84 -5.69
CA VAL A 33 -9.95 -2.44 -5.34
C VAL A 33 -10.69 -1.58 -4.32
N ILE A 34 -10.05 -1.16 -3.24
CA ILE A 34 -10.70 -0.33 -2.21
C ILE A 34 -11.06 1.07 -2.75
N ALA A 35 -10.24 1.65 -3.63
CA ALA A 35 -10.51 2.95 -4.25
C ALA A 35 -11.83 2.99 -5.02
N ARG A 36 -12.26 1.84 -5.57
CA ARG A 36 -13.53 1.74 -6.32
C ARG A 36 -14.76 2.05 -5.47
N THR A 37 -14.66 1.94 -4.15
CA THR A 37 -15.77 2.28 -3.24
C THR A 37 -16.07 3.78 -3.20
N ALA A 38 -15.15 4.62 -3.67
CA ALA A 38 -15.35 6.07 -3.81
C ALA A 38 -15.95 6.48 -5.15
N TYR A 39 -16.15 5.55 -6.08
CA TYR A 39 -16.81 5.86 -7.34
C TYR A 39 -18.33 5.79 -7.20
N GLU A 40 -19.00 6.59 -8.02
CA GLU A 40 -20.43 6.48 -8.23
C GLU A 40 -20.77 5.10 -8.81
N PHE A 41 -21.83 4.48 -8.30
CA PHE A 41 -22.27 3.19 -8.81
C PHE A 41 -22.77 3.32 -10.24
N GLN A 42 -22.13 2.61 -11.18
CA GLN A 42 -22.43 2.65 -12.62
C GLN A 42 -22.39 4.06 -13.24
N GLY A 43 -21.71 5.01 -12.60
CA GLY A 43 -21.56 6.38 -13.07
C GLY A 43 -20.08 6.78 -13.23
N PRO A 44 -19.79 7.87 -13.95
CA PRO A 44 -18.44 8.41 -14.07
C PRO A 44 -18.02 9.25 -12.85
N GLY A 45 -18.92 9.49 -11.88
CA GLY A 45 -18.68 10.36 -10.73
C GLY A 45 -17.83 9.74 -9.61
N VAL A 46 -17.50 10.60 -8.64
CA VAL A 46 -16.80 10.24 -7.40
C VAL A 46 -17.66 10.69 -6.22
N THR A 47 -18.07 9.74 -5.38
CA THR A 47 -18.92 9.97 -4.20
C THR A 47 -18.12 10.31 -2.94
N ASP A 48 -16.85 9.88 -2.89
CA ASP A 48 -15.93 10.17 -1.77
C ASP A 48 -14.55 10.62 -2.27
N PRO A 49 -14.43 11.88 -2.75
CA PRO A 49 -13.19 12.38 -3.36
C PRO A 49 -12.03 12.48 -2.39
N ARG A 50 -12.30 12.67 -1.09
CA ARG A 50 -11.23 12.72 -0.07
C ARG A 50 -10.62 11.34 0.12
N PHE A 51 -11.45 10.32 0.29
CA PHE A 51 -11.00 8.94 0.43
C PHE A 51 -10.21 8.47 -0.80
N LEU A 52 -10.73 8.74 -2.00
CA LEU A 52 -10.02 8.43 -3.25
C LEU A 52 -8.65 9.11 -3.33
N ARG A 53 -8.60 10.40 -2.98
CA ARG A 53 -7.33 11.15 -2.95
C ARG A 53 -6.33 10.52 -2.01
N ASP A 54 -6.74 10.16 -0.79
CA ASP A 54 -5.83 9.60 0.19
C ASP A 54 -5.31 8.22 -0.25
N ILE A 55 -6.13 7.38 -0.90
CA ILE A 55 -5.66 6.13 -1.50
C ILE A 55 -4.66 6.39 -2.63
N ASN A 56 -4.96 7.35 -3.51
CA ASN A 56 -4.07 7.70 -4.61
C ASN A 56 -2.70 8.16 -4.09
N GLU A 57 -2.66 8.93 -3.00
CA GLU A 57 -1.41 9.32 -2.35
C GLU A 57 -0.59 8.09 -1.88
N ILE A 58 -1.23 7.07 -1.31
CA ILE A 58 -0.56 5.82 -0.92
C ILE A 58 -0.07 5.06 -2.17
N GLN A 59 -0.90 4.95 -3.22
CA GLN A 59 -0.50 4.34 -4.49
C GLN A 59 0.71 5.06 -5.11
N HIS A 60 0.76 6.39 -5.07
CA HIS A 60 1.92 7.15 -5.52
C HIS A 60 3.19 6.78 -4.75
N ARG A 61 3.12 6.53 -3.44
CA ARG A 61 4.28 6.06 -2.65
C ARG A 61 4.69 4.64 -3.04
N VAL A 62 3.72 3.75 -3.23
CA VAL A 62 3.96 2.37 -3.71
C VAL A 62 4.68 2.38 -5.06
N PHE A 63 4.19 3.15 -6.03
CA PHE A 63 4.81 3.26 -7.34
C PHE A 63 6.16 3.97 -7.30
N GLY A 64 6.32 4.98 -6.44
CA GLY A 64 7.60 5.64 -6.21
C GLY A 64 8.68 4.64 -5.73
N GLN A 65 8.34 3.80 -4.76
CA GLN A 65 9.23 2.77 -4.25
C GLN A 65 9.55 1.71 -5.32
N LEU A 66 8.55 1.25 -6.08
CA LEU A 66 8.75 0.33 -7.21
C LEU A 66 9.67 0.90 -8.29
N MET A 67 9.51 2.19 -8.63
CA MET A 67 10.37 2.88 -9.58
C MET A 67 11.81 2.99 -9.09
N ALA A 68 12.00 3.24 -7.79
CA ALA A 68 13.34 3.27 -7.19
C ALA A 68 14.02 1.90 -7.27
N ILE A 69 13.27 0.82 -6.95
CA ILE A 69 13.75 -0.57 -7.06
C ILE A 69 14.11 -0.92 -8.50
N GLY A 70 13.21 -0.67 -9.46
CA GLY A 70 13.42 -1.00 -10.87
C GLY A 70 14.58 -0.26 -11.52
N ARG A 71 15.01 0.88 -10.95
CA ARG A 71 16.19 1.65 -11.39
C ARG A 71 17.44 1.35 -10.56
N SER A 72 17.36 0.45 -9.58
CA SER A 72 18.41 0.18 -8.60
C SER A 72 18.91 1.45 -7.89
N ASN A 73 18.03 2.45 -7.73
CA ASN A 73 18.39 3.76 -7.19
C ASN A 73 18.05 3.87 -5.71
N ARG A 74 18.96 3.36 -4.86
CA ARG A 74 18.75 3.32 -3.40
C ARG A 74 18.61 4.68 -2.73
N SER A 75 19.13 5.77 -3.32
CA SER A 75 18.97 7.11 -2.74
C SER A 75 17.54 7.64 -2.83
N SER A 76 16.67 7.01 -3.64
CA SER A 76 15.25 7.34 -3.75
C SER A 76 14.35 6.44 -2.91
N TYR A 77 14.92 5.50 -2.13
CA TYR A 77 14.12 4.62 -1.29
C TYR A 77 13.57 5.41 -0.12
N LEU A 78 12.30 5.15 0.21
CA LEU A 78 11.80 5.56 1.51
C LEU A 78 12.46 4.70 2.59
N PRO A 79 12.85 5.31 3.73
CA PRO A 79 13.16 4.56 4.95
C PRO A 79 12.01 3.59 5.30
N VAL A 80 12.33 2.44 5.88
CA VAL A 80 11.34 1.36 6.12
C VAL A 80 10.20 1.80 7.03
N ASP A 81 10.51 2.55 8.09
CA ASP A 81 9.55 3.19 9.00
C ASP A 81 8.62 4.15 8.25
N VAL A 82 9.19 5.00 7.40
CA VAL A 82 8.41 5.93 6.57
C VAL A 82 7.53 5.16 5.59
N LEU A 83 8.06 4.13 4.92
CA LEU A 83 7.28 3.30 4.01
C LEU A 83 6.12 2.61 4.77
N ALA A 84 6.40 1.96 5.90
CA ALA A 84 5.40 1.29 6.73
C ALA A 84 4.26 2.24 7.13
N SER A 85 4.60 3.46 7.58
CA SER A 85 3.62 4.47 7.96
C SER A 85 2.65 4.85 6.83
N TRP A 86 3.15 4.89 5.57
CA TRP A 86 2.34 5.10 4.39
C TRP A 86 1.50 3.86 4.03
N LEU A 87 2.11 2.66 4.05
CA LEU A 87 1.42 1.42 3.70
C LEU A 87 0.32 1.04 4.71
N LEU A 88 0.35 1.57 5.93
CA LEU A 88 -0.69 1.39 6.95
C LEU A 88 -1.55 2.63 7.19
N ALA A 89 -1.35 3.71 6.41
CA ALA A 89 -2.10 4.96 6.52
C ALA A 89 -2.17 5.50 7.97
N GLU A 90 -1.06 5.47 8.70
CA GLU A 90 -1.05 5.67 10.17
C GLU A 90 -1.68 6.98 10.64
N ASN A 91 -1.45 8.05 9.87
CA ASN A 91 -1.87 9.42 10.15
C ASN A 91 -3.11 9.86 9.33
N LYS A 92 -3.88 8.90 8.81
CA LYS A 92 -5.07 9.17 7.99
C LYS A 92 -6.35 8.84 8.75
N ALA A 93 -7.49 9.16 8.14
CA ALA A 93 -8.81 8.93 8.73
C ALA A 93 -9.00 7.45 9.15
N PRO A 94 -9.70 7.17 10.28
CA PRO A 94 -9.85 5.81 10.80
C PRO A 94 -10.39 4.79 9.80
N ARG A 95 -11.37 5.19 8.97
CA ARG A 95 -11.90 4.34 7.89
C ARG A 95 -10.81 3.92 6.91
N LEU A 96 -10.02 4.88 6.42
CA LEU A 96 -8.95 4.60 5.48
C LEU A 96 -7.91 3.67 6.11
N LYS A 97 -7.48 3.96 7.34
CA LYS A 97 -6.53 3.12 8.08
C LYS A 97 -7.00 1.66 8.17
N LEU A 98 -8.27 1.44 8.50
CA LEU A 98 -8.86 0.10 8.55
C LEU A 98 -8.85 -0.60 7.18
N GLU A 99 -9.37 0.06 6.14
CA GLU A 99 -9.46 -0.53 4.79
C GLU A 99 -8.09 -0.83 4.19
N VAL A 100 -7.13 0.07 4.38
CA VAL A 100 -5.74 -0.08 3.93
C VAL A 100 -5.03 -1.20 4.69
N THR A 101 -5.23 -1.31 6.01
CA THR A 101 -4.67 -2.42 6.81
C THR A 101 -5.21 -3.77 6.33
N HIS A 102 -6.50 -3.86 6.02
CA HIS A 102 -7.08 -5.08 5.46
C HIS A 102 -6.53 -5.39 4.06
N ALA A 103 -6.39 -4.39 3.19
CA ALA A 103 -5.76 -4.51 1.88
C ALA A 103 -4.32 -5.02 1.99
N PHE A 104 -3.54 -4.46 2.92
CA PHE A 104 -2.18 -4.89 3.21
C PHE A 104 -2.13 -6.38 3.60
N MET A 105 -3.00 -6.80 4.51
CA MET A 105 -3.05 -8.20 4.95
C MET A 105 -3.42 -9.16 3.83
N ARG A 106 -4.34 -8.79 2.93
CA ARG A 106 -4.66 -9.59 1.74
C ARG A 106 -3.47 -9.69 0.78
N ALA A 107 -2.73 -8.60 0.59
CA ALA A 107 -1.51 -8.60 -0.21
C ALA A 107 -0.42 -9.50 0.40
N VAL A 108 -0.24 -9.46 1.72
CA VAL A 108 0.71 -10.34 2.44
C VAL A 108 0.32 -11.81 2.27
N GLN A 109 -0.97 -12.15 2.39
CA GLN A 109 -1.45 -13.51 2.19
C GLN A 109 -1.14 -14.01 0.77
N ARG A 110 -1.41 -13.19 -0.25
CA ARG A 110 -1.10 -13.55 -1.65
C ARG A 110 0.40 -13.68 -1.91
N PHE A 111 1.19 -12.77 -1.35
CA PHE A 111 2.65 -12.81 -1.47
C PHE A 111 3.22 -14.11 -0.89
N ARG A 112 2.76 -14.52 0.29
CA ARG A 112 3.17 -15.77 0.93
C ARG A 112 2.70 -17.03 0.19
N ALA A 113 1.56 -16.97 -0.50
CA ALA A 113 1.05 -18.10 -1.27
C ALA A 113 1.77 -18.29 -2.62
N ALA A 114 2.46 -17.27 -3.11
CA ALA A 114 3.19 -17.27 -4.38
C ALA A 114 4.72 -17.42 -4.21
N ALA A 115 5.21 -17.50 -2.98
CA ALA A 115 6.61 -17.73 -2.61
C ALA A 115 6.87 -19.23 -2.38
#